data_AF-A0A9N9SFE3-F1
#
_entry.id   AF-A0A9N9SFE3-F1
#
_cell.length_a   1.000
_cell.length_b   1.000
_cell.length_c   1.000
_cell.angle_alpha   90.00
_cell.angle_beta   90.00
_cell.angle_gamma   90.00
#
_symmetry.space_group_name_H-M   'P 1'
#
loop_
_entity.id
_entity.type
_entity.pdbx_description
1 polymer ?
#
loop_
_entity_poly.entity_id
_entity_poly.type
_entity_poly.pdbx_seq_one_letter_code
_entity_poly.pdbx_strand_id
1 'polypeptide(L)'
;MTNPQSENGVIEILKKLEENDLLALSRTVTQGLLKIRSTDEAIAGILKYSPDGLSILRRKAVTREILFSYLDEKNVKLKLPITKNELVDATLAYWDTSGIPYTTANSSQVMCTQTQDSNGVVKSNSPSDIEGVSALAEQFVQWFYTMMNTEGIGSEHFYPDGKLKLNKITGGECDTNIIENSPDDIARELFDIKLQYGLFFNPNVSKEGTQGRMDPHGLVTVMACGTLHVQDSCVGVFEQVFALARDPYCDNNWKIKNTELNLRSKSGVIGQPSLCDSELTLDLLMLPSNS
;
A
#
# COMPACT_ATOMS: atom_id res chain seq x y z
N MET A 1 -8.48 -15.34 -17.99
CA MET A 1 -7.77 -16.30 -17.11
C MET A 1 -7.04 -17.33 -17.98
N THR A 2 -5.76 -17.61 -17.73
CA THR A 2 -4.91 -18.44 -18.62
C THR A 2 -4.34 -19.71 -17.97
N ASN A 3 -4.58 -19.95 -16.67
CA ASN A 3 -4.12 -21.15 -15.95
C ASN A 3 -5.33 -21.95 -15.42
N PRO A 4 -5.57 -23.20 -15.85
CA PRO A 4 -6.68 -24.04 -15.38
C PRO A 4 -6.70 -24.26 -13.86
N GLN A 5 -5.53 -24.21 -13.23
CA GLN A 5 -5.40 -24.39 -11.79
C GLN A 5 -5.86 -23.16 -11.01
N SER A 6 -5.57 -21.95 -11.50
CA SER A 6 -6.06 -20.72 -10.87
C SER A 6 -7.57 -20.58 -11.03
N GLU A 7 -8.14 -21.06 -12.14
CA GLU A 7 -9.60 -21.11 -12.32
C GLU A 7 -10.27 -22.05 -11.30
N ASN A 8 -9.74 -23.26 -11.13
CA ASN A 8 -10.25 -24.18 -10.10
C ASN A 8 -10.07 -23.65 -8.68
N GLY A 9 -8.93 -23.03 -8.38
CA GLY A 9 -8.69 -22.43 -7.07
C GLY A 9 -9.66 -21.28 -6.78
N VAL A 10 -9.94 -20.43 -7.77
CA VAL A 10 -10.96 -19.39 -7.65
C VAL A 10 -12.34 -20.00 -7.38
N ILE A 11 -12.73 -21.07 -8.08
CA ILE A 11 -14.02 -21.75 -7.83
C ILE A 11 -14.12 -22.24 -6.39
N GLU A 12 -13.08 -22.90 -5.88
CA GLU A 12 -13.05 -23.40 -4.50
C GLU A 12 -13.17 -22.26 -3.47
N ILE A 13 -12.50 -21.14 -3.72
CA ILE A 13 -12.61 -19.93 -2.88
C ILE A 13 -14.03 -19.35 -2.95
N LEU A 14 -14.61 -19.22 -4.15
CA LEU A 14 -15.96 -18.69 -4.34
C LEU A 14 -17.04 -19.54 -3.67
N LYS A 15 -16.86 -20.85 -3.59
CA LYS A 15 -17.77 -21.77 -2.89
C LYS A 15 -17.76 -21.62 -1.36
N LYS A 16 -16.75 -20.94 -0.80
CA LYS A 16 -16.66 -20.65 0.64
C LYS A 16 -17.38 -19.36 1.03
N LEU A 17 -17.82 -18.55 0.06
CA LEU A 17 -18.59 -17.35 0.33
C LEU A 17 -20.02 -17.71 0.72
N GLU A 18 -20.62 -16.90 1.58
CA GLU A 18 -22.06 -16.96 1.82
C GLU A 18 -22.83 -16.63 0.54
N GLU A 19 -24.01 -17.22 0.37
CA GLU A 19 -24.84 -17.06 -0.83
C GLU A 19 -25.12 -15.57 -1.14
N ASN A 20 -25.41 -14.77 -0.11
CA ASN A 20 -25.65 -13.33 -0.26
C ASN A 20 -24.42 -12.58 -0.78
N ASP A 21 -23.23 -12.89 -0.25
CA ASP A 21 -21.98 -12.26 -0.64
C ASP A 21 -21.54 -12.67 -2.05
N LEU A 22 -21.74 -13.94 -2.41
CA LEU A 22 -21.49 -14.47 -3.74
C LEU A 22 -22.40 -13.82 -4.79
N LEU A 23 -23.69 -13.66 -4.47
CA LEU A 23 -24.66 -12.98 -5.35
C LEU A 23 -24.37 -11.48 -5.46
N ALA A 24 -23.98 -10.82 -4.36
CA ALA A 24 -23.57 -9.42 -4.39
C ALA A 24 -22.30 -9.23 -5.24
N LEU A 25 -21.30 -10.10 -5.04
CA LEU A 25 -20.06 -10.12 -5.81
C LEU A 25 -20.33 -10.28 -7.30
N SER A 26 -21.17 -11.26 -7.69
CA SER A 26 -21.49 -11.49 -9.10
C SER A 26 -22.19 -10.28 -9.73
N ARG A 27 -23.14 -9.64 -9.04
CA ARG A 27 -23.77 -8.39 -9.50
C ARG A 27 -22.74 -7.29 -9.73
N THR A 28 -21.75 -7.15 -8.85
CA THR A 28 -20.68 -6.16 -9.03
C THR A 28 -19.78 -6.50 -10.22
N VAL A 29 -19.41 -7.78 -10.42
CA VAL A 29 -18.62 -8.19 -11.60
C VAL A 29 -19.39 -7.92 -12.90
N THR A 30 -20.67 -8.26 -12.95
CA THR A 30 -21.48 -8.13 -14.16
C THR A 30 -22.10 -6.74 -14.33
N GLN A 31 -21.72 -5.77 -13.51
CA GLN A 31 -22.30 -4.41 -13.48
C GLN A 31 -23.84 -4.40 -13.38
N GLY A 32 -24.42 -5.42 -12.73
CA GLY A 32 -25.86 -5.60 -12.61
C GLY A 32 -26.59 -5.93 -13.93
N LEU A 33 -25.87 -6.15 -15.03
CA LEU A 33 -26.45 -6.40 -16.36
C LEU A 33 -27.04 -7.82 -16.51
N LEU A 34 -26.65 -8.75 -15.62
CA LEU A 34 -27.16 -10.12 -15.61
C LEU A 34 -28.05 -10.38 -14.39
N LYS A 35 -29.20 -11.00 -14.63
CA LYS A 35 -30.07 -11.50 -13.55
C LYS A 35 -29.62 -12.89 -13.14
N ILE A 36 -28.70 -12.94 -12.19
CA ILE A 36 -28.19 -14.17 -11.59
C ILE A 36 -29.13 -14.61 -10.45
N ARG A 37 -29.55 -15.87 -10.46
CA ARG A 37 -30.53 -16.42 -9.51
C ARG A 37 -30.05 -17.64 -8.73
N SER A 38 -28.88 -18.17 -9.06
CA SER A 38 -28.28 -19.31 -8.36
C SER A 38 -26.79 -19.06 -8.07
N THR A 39 -26.26 -19.81 -7.10
CA THR A 39 -24.84 -19.82 -6.76
C THR A 39 -23.97 -20.28 -7.92
N ASP A 40 -24.41 -21.28 -8.68
CA ASP A 40 -23.68 -21.77 -9.87
C ASP A 40 -23.63 -20.72 -10.99
N GLU A 41 -24.74 -20.03 -11.25
CA GLU A 41 -24.77 -18.91 -12.20
C GLU A 41 -23.89 -17.75 -11.72
N ALA A 42 -23.81 -17.51 -10.41
CA ALA A 42 -22.96 -16.49 -9.83
C ALA A 42 -21.48 -16.78 -10.04
N ILE A 43 -21.04 -18.02 -9.77
CA ILE A 43 -19.65 -18.45 -9.99
C ILE A 43 -19.29 -18.35 -11.48
N ALA A 44 -20.16 -18.87 -12.36
CA ALA A 44 -19.93 -18.81 -13.81
C ALA A 44 -19.86 -17.35 -14.32
N GLY A 45 -20.73 -16.48 -13.82
CA GLY A 45 -20.72 -15.05 -14.13
C GLY A 45 -19.44 -14.37 -13.65
N ILE A 46 -19.00 -14.64 -12.43
CA ILE A 46 -17.77 -14.07 -11.87
C ILE A 46 -16.56 -14.48 -12.72
N LEU A 47 -16.41 -15.76 -13.04
CA LEU A 47 -15.28 -16.25 -13.85
C LEU A 47 -15.27 -15.67 -15.26
N LYS A 48 -16.45 -15.55 -15.88
CA LYS A 48 -16.57 -15.10 -17.28
C LYS A 48 -16.29 -13.61 -17.46
N TYR A 49 -16.69 -12.78 -16.50
CA TYR A 49 -16.66 -11.32 -16.64
C TYR A 49 -15.57 -10.64 -15.79
N SER A 50 -14.81 -11.41 -15.00
CA SER A 50 -13.62 -10.88 -14.31
C SER A 50 -12.40 -10.90 -15.24
N PRO A 51 -11.54 -9.87 -15.20
CA PRO A 51 -10.34 -9.81 -16.05
C PRO A 51 -9.34 -10.94 -15.72
N ASP A 52 -9.16 -11.23 -14.44
CA ASP A 52 -8.19 -12.21 -13.95
C ASP A 52 -8.51 -12.69 -12.52
N GLY A 53 -7.85 -13.77 -12.07
CA GLY A 53 -8.08 -14.35 -10.73
C GLY A 53 -7.67 -13.42 -9.59
N LEU A 54 -6.63 -12.60 -9.76
CA LEU A 54 -6.17 -11.65 -8.75
C LEU A 54 -7.24 -10.57 -8.47
N SER A 55 -7.90 -10.09 -9.51
CA SER A 55 -9.02 -9.14 -9.40
C SER A 55 -10.19 -9.69 -8.57
N ILE A 56 -10.36 -11.02 -8.52
CA ILE A 56 -11.37 -11.71 -7.72
C ILE A 56 -10.90 -11.83 -6.27
N LEU A 57 -9.67 -12.29 -6.05
CA LEU A 57 -9.09 -12.47 -4.71
C LEU A 57 -9.00 -11.15 -3.91
N ARG A 58 -8.84 -10.02 -4.59
CA ARG A 58 -8.80 -8.69 -3.98
C ARG A 58 -10.18 -8.12 -3.63
N ARG A 59 -11.28 -8.78 -4.01
CA ARG A 59 -12.65 -8.32 -3.69
C ARG A 59 -12.89 -8.39 -2.18
N LYS A 60 -13.70 -7.46 -1.66
CA LYS A 60 -14.08 -7.42 -0.24
C LYS A 60 -14.77 -8.70 0.26
N ALA A 61 -15.60 -9.30 -0.61
CA ALA A 61 -16.29 -10.55 -0.32
C ALA A 61 -15.32 -11.74 -0.09
N VAL A 62 -14.11 -11.68 -0.63
CA VAL A 62 -13.06 -12.66 -0.37
C VAL A 62 -12.25 -12.17 0.83
N THR A 63 -12.61 -12.62 2.03
CA THR A 63 -11.98 -12.12 3.27
C THR A 63 -10.62 -12.79 3.52
N ARG A 64 -9.86 -12.22 4.47
CA ARG A 64 -8.60 -12.80 4.94
C ARG A 64 -8.80 -14.23 5.45
N GLU A 65 -9.90 -14.47 6.15
CA GLU A 65 -10.27 -15.76 6.75
C GLU A 65 -10.56 -16.81 5.68
N ILE A 66 -11.26 -16.42 4.60
CA ILE A 66 -11.54 -17.31 3.46
C ILE A 66 -10.24 -17.72 2.76
N LEU A 67 -9.35 -16.76 2.50
CA LEU A 67 -8.04 -17.04 1.88
C LEU A 67 -7.15 -17.89 2.79
N PHE A 68 -7.13 -17.60 4.09
CA PHE A 68 -6.39 -18.37 5.07
C PHE A 68 -6.91 -19.81 5.15
N SER A 69 -8.23 -19.99 5.27
CA SER A 69 -8.88 -21.31 5.27
C SER A 69 -8.57 -22.08 3.99
N TYR A 70 -8.61 -21.42 2.83
CA TYR A 70 -8.25 -22.05 1.56
C TYR A 70 -6.80 -22.54 1.54
N LEU A 71 -5.84 -21.70 1.92
CA LEU A 71 -4.41 -22.05 1.92
C LEU A 71 -4.06 -23.12 2.96
N ASP A 72 -4.71 -23.08 4.12
CA ASP A 72 -4.58 -24.10 5.17
C ASP A 72 -5.08 -25.47 4.69
N GLU A 73 -6.22 -25.53 4.00
CA GLU A 73 -6.73 -26.76 3.36
C GLU A 73 -5.78 -27.31 2.28
N LYS A 74 -5.05 -26.42 1.59
CA LYS A 74 -4.01 -26.81 0.62
C LYS A 74 -2.64 -27.11 1.26
N ASN A 75 -2.55 -27.14 2.59
CA ASN A 75 -1.32 -27.38 3.36
C ASN A 75 -0.18 -26.42 3.02
N VAL A 76 -0.51 -25.17 2.66
CA VAL A 76 0.50 -24.13 2.43
C VAL A 76 0.98 -23.61 3.77
N LYS A 77 2.30 -23.63 4.00
CA LYS A 77 2.90 -23.12 5.24
C LYS A 77 2.86 -21.60 5.26
N LEU A 78 2.10 -21.03 6.19
CA LEU A 78 1.98 -19.59 6.37
C LEU A 78 2.72 -19.15 7.64
N LYS A 79 3.45 -18.04 7.56
CA LYS A 79 4.07 -17.39 8.73
C LYS A 79 3.11 -16.34 9.27
N LEU A 80 2.72 -16.45 10.53
CA LEU A 80 1.89 -15.45 11.21
C LEU A 80 2.76 -14.40 11.93
N PRO A 81 2.32 -13.13 12.01
CA PRO A 81 1.08 -12.59 11.43
C PRO A 81 1.15 -12.46 9.90
N ILE A 82 0.04 -12.76 9.22
CA ILE A 82 -0.06 -12.67 7.75
C ILE A 82 -1.22 -11.77 7.32
N THR A 83 -0.98 -10.84 6.42
CA THR A 83 -1.97 -9.90 5.90
C THR A 83 -2.82 -10.53 4.79
N LYS A 84 -3.95 -9.90 4.44
CA LYS A 84 -4.79 -10.34 3.30
C LYS A 84 -3.99 -10.35 1.99
N ASN A 85 -3.15 -9.35 1.76
CA ASN A 85 -2.34 -9.27 0.53
C ASN A 85 -1.29 -10.37 0.49
N GLU A 86 -0.60 -10.65 1.60
CA GLU A 86 0.33 -11.79 1.66
C GLU A 86 -0.38 -13.14 1.45
N LEU A 87 -1.64 -13.28 1.86
CA LEU A 87 -2.45 -14.47 1.52
C LEU A 87 -2.84 -14.51 0.04
N VAL A 88 -3.15 -13.37 -0.58
CA VAL A 88 -3.38 -13.30 -2.03
C VAL A 88 -2.12 -13.69 -2.79
N ASP A 89 -0.97 -13.13 -2.41
CA ASP A 89 0.32 -13.43 -3.02
C ASP A 89 0.71 -14.90 -2.82
N ALA A 90 0.50 -15.45 -1.62
CA ALA A 90 0.71 -16.87 -1.35
C ALA A 90 -0.24 -17.77 -2.15
N THR A 91 -1.49 -17.33 -2.39
CA THR A 91 -2.46 -18.06 -3.22
C THR A 91 -2.05 -18.07 -4.69
N LEU A 92 -1.62 -16.93 -5.23
CA LEU A 92 -1.10 -16.84 -6.58
C LEU A 92 0.18 -17.68 -6.74
N ALA A 93 1.12 -17.52 -5.79
CA ALA A 93 2.35 -18.30 -5.78
C ALA A 93 2.05 -19.80 -5.70
N TYR A 94 1.07 -20.24 -4.91
CA TYR A 94 0.66 -21.64 -4.85
C TYR A 94 0.11 -22.15 -6.19
N TRP A 95 -0.71 -21.35 -6.89
CA TRP A 95 -1.22 -21.69 -8.22
C TRP A 95 -0.13 -21.71 -9.30
N ASP A 96 0.93 -20.93 -9.13
CA ASP A 96 2.09 -20.89 -10.03
C ASP A 96 3.13 -21.98 -9.69
N THR A 97 3.25 -22.37 -8.42
CA THR A 97 4.33 -23.23 -7.86
C THR A 97 3.93 -24.70 -7.74
N SER A 98 2.76 -25.10 -8.24
CA SER A 98 2.35 -26.52 -8.29
C SER A 98 3.18 -27.37 -9.28
N GLY A 99 4.42 -26.95 -9.56
CA GLY A 99 5.53 -27.75 -10.06
C GLY A 99 6.54 -28.25 -9.02
N ILE A 100 6.87 -27.56 -7.89
CA ILE A 100 7.89 -28.04 -6.90
C ILE A 100 7.72 -27.36 -5.51
N PRO A 101 7.78 -28.08 -4.37
CA PRO A 101 7.73 -27.48 -3.03
C PRO A 101 9.08 -26.86 -2.61
N TYR A 102 9.08 -25.60 -2.17
CA TYR A 102 10.23 -25.00 -1.48
C TYR A 102 10.00 -24.89 0.03
N THR A 103 11.02 -25.29 0.76
CA THR A 103 11.20 -25.20 2.21
C THR A 103 12.33 -24.21 2.49
N THR A 104 12.11 -23.22 3.36
CA THR A 104 13.18 -22.52 4.11
C THR A 104 12.53 -21.97 5.38
N ALA A 105 12.68 -22.56 6.58
CA ALA A 105 13.85 -22.66 7.46
C ALA A 105 14.29 -21.33 8.12
N ASN A 106 14.01 -21.27 9.44
CA ASN A 106 14.70 -20.55 10.54
C ASN A 106 14.62 -19.01 10.60
N SER A 107 14.01 -18.44 11.64
CA SER A 107 14.60 -18.37 12.99
C SER A 107 13.73 -17.60 14.01
N SER A 108 13.75 -18.15 15.23
CA SER A 108 13.65 -17.48 16.55
C SER A 108 12.28 -16.97 17.02
N GLN A 109 11.71 -17.82 17.87
CA GLN A 109 10.58 -17.59 18.76
C GLN A 109 10.95 -16.60 19.88
N VAL A 110 10.02 -15.70 20.20
CA VAL A 110 9.82 -15.20 21.56
C VAL A 110 8.32 -15.28 21.87
N MET A 111 8.04 -16.08 22.88
CA MET A 111 6.74 -16.43 23.43
C MET A 111 6.23 -15.27 24.30
N CYS A 112 4.97 -14.83 24.14
CA CYS A 112 4.20 -14.16 25.20
C CYS A 112 2.70 -14.45 25.01
N THR A 113 2.23 -15.34 25.90
CA THR A 113 0.88 -15.62 26.40
C THR A 113 -0.35 -14.90 25.83
N GLN A 114 -1.31 -15.74 25.45
CA GLN A 114 -2.72 -15.45 25.20
C GLN A 114 -3.43 -14.98 26.48
N THR A 115 -4.30 -13.97 26.35
CA THR A 115 -5.51 -13.83 27.17
C THR A 115 -6.66 -13.51 26.22
N GLN A 116 -7.61 -14.44 26.15
CA GLN A 116 -8.93 -14.26 25.56
C GLN A 116 -9.76 -13.37 26.49
N ASP A 117 -10.50 -12.41 25.95
CA ASP A 117 -11.85 -12.16 26.41
C ASP A 117 -12.68 -11.36 25.39
N SER A 118 -14.00 -11.53 25.52
CA SER A 118 -15.00 -11.37 24.48
C SER A 118 -15.88 -10.11 24.69
N ASN A 119 -16.46 -9.61 23.59
CA ASN A 119 -17.65 -8.74 23.49
C ASN A 119 -17.60 -7.25 23.92
N GLY A 120 -18.02 -6.37 22.99
CA GLY A 120 -19.00 -5.31 23.27
C GLY A 120 -18.56 -3.84 23.19
N VAL A 121 -18.73 -3.24 22.00
CA VAL A 121 -19.13 -1.85 21.65
C VAL A 121 -18.62 -0.62 22.47
N VAL A 122 -18.15 0.37 21.70
CA VAL A 122 -18.16 1.85 21.87
C VAL A 122 -16.77 2.51 22.02
N LYS A 123 -16.40 3.20 20.93
CA LYS A 123 -15.54 4.39 20.76
C LYS A 123 -14.73 4.88 21.97
N SER A 124 -13.41 4.80 21.83
CA SER A 124 -12.44 5.76 22.37
C SER A 124 -11.14 5.61 21.58
N ASN A 125 -10.59 6.73 21.09
CA ASN A 125 -9.30 6.78 20.41
C ASN A 125 -8.25 6.07 21.27
N SER A 126 -7.66 5.02 20.71
CA SER A 126 -6.79 4.11 21.43
C SER A 126 -5.35 4.26 20.94
N PRO A 127 -4.33 4.08 21.80
CA PRO A 127 -2.92 4.10 21.39
C PRO A 127 -2.58 3.13 20.24
N SER A 128 -3.41 2.10 20.01
CA SER A 128 -3.29 1.16 18.90
C SER A 128 -3.54 1.76 17.53
N ASP A 129 -4.30 2.85 17.42
CA ASP A 129 -4.54 3.52 16.15
C ASP A 129 -3.31 4.35 15.73
N ILE A 130 -2.61 4.97 16.69
CA ILE A 130 -1.37 5.72 16.46
C ILE A 130 -0.24 4.76 16.03
N GLU A 131 -0.14 3.61 16.68
CA GLU A 131 0.85 2.58 16.31
C GLU A 131 0.54 2.00 14.91
N GLY A 132 -0.74 1.82 14.57
CA GLY A 132 -1.17 1.41 13.23
C GLY A 132 -0.84 2.43 12.13
N VAL A 133 -0.97 3.73 12.42
CA VAL A 133 -0.64 4.80 11.46
C VAL A 133 0.88 4.96 11.28
N SER A 134 1.67 4.79 12.34
CA SER A 134 3.14 4.78 12.23
C SER A 134 3.62 3.62 11.36
N ALA A 135 3.11 2.41 11.63
CA ALA A 135 3.45 1.23 10.84
C ALA A 135 3.03 1.36 9.38
N LEU A 136 1.90 2.02 9.10
CA LEU A 136 1.46 2.33 7.74
C LEU A 136 2.43 3.30 7.05
N ALA A 137 2.84 4.38 7.72
CA ALA A 137 3.76 5.37 7.16
C ALA A 137 5.12 4.73 6.81
N GLU A 138 5.68 3.92 7.71
CA GLU A 138 6.95 3.21 7.48
C GLU A 138 6.86 2.28 6.27
N GLN A 139 5.81 1.44 6.20
CA GLN A 139 5.59 0.53 5.07
C GLN A 139 5.39 1.29 3.76
N PHE A 140 4.60 2.38 3.78
CA PHE A 140 4.35 3.21 2.61
C PHE A 140 5.65 3.85 2.10
N VAL A 141 6.45 4.46 2.97
CA VAL A 141 7.71 5.10 2.60
C VAL A 141 8.69 4.10 2.01
N GLN A 142 8.82 2.92 2.65
CA GLN A 142 9.70 1.87 2.15
C GLN A 142 9.27 1.38 0.77
N TRP A 143 7.98 1.12 0.57
CA TRP A 143 7.43 0.73 -0.73
C TRP A 143 7.64 1.82 -1.79
N PHE A 144 7.25 3.06 -1.49
CA PHE A 144 7.28 4.17 -2.45
C PHE A 144 8.70 4.45 -2.95
N TYR A 145 9.68 4.57 -2.06
CA TYR A 145 11.04 4.87 -2.48
C TYR A 145 11.77 3.67 -3.08
N THR A 146 11.38 2.43 -2.72
CA THR A 146 11.85 1.24 -3.45
C THR A 146 11.44 1.36 -4.93
N MET A 147 10.16 1.63 -5.18
CA MET A 147 9.62 1.76 -6.52
C MET A 147 10.23 2.94 -7.29
N MET A 148 10.37 4.11 -6.66
CA MET A 148 11.05 5.27 -7.25
C MET A 148 12.49 4.96 -7.68
N ASN A 149 13.22 4.18 -6.88
CA ASN A 149 14.61 3.83 -7.18
C ASN A 149 14.74 2.75 -8.24
N THR A 150 13.75 1.87 -8.40
CA THR A 150 13.75 0.78 -9.40
C THR A 150 13.11 1.22 -10.72
N GLU A 151 11.79 1.04 -10.84
CA GLU A 151 11.04 1.11 -12.09
C GLU A 151 10.17 2.37 -12.23
N GLY A 152 10.04 3.16 -11.16
CA GLY A 152 9.18 4.34 -11.09
C GLY A 152 7.77 4.01 -10.59
N ILE A 153 7.11 4.99 -9.97
CA ILE A 153 5.74 4.83 -9.44
C ILE A 153 4.75 4.93 -10.59
N GLY A 154 3.86 3.95 -10.74
CA GLY A 154 2.78 3.95 -11.74
C GLY A 154 1.63 4.92 -11.42
N SER A 155 0.90 5.34 -12.46
CA SER A 155 -0.21 6.29 -12.34
C SER A 155 -1.41 5.71 -11.57
N GLU A 156 -1.54 4.39 -11.50
CA GLU A 156 -2.57 3.68 -10.74
C GLU A 156 -2.52 3.93 -9.23
N HIS A 157 -1.39 4.43 -8.70
CA HIS A 157 -1.22 4.73 -7.27
C HIS A 157 -1.71 6.13 -6.87
N PHE A 158 -2.13 6.94 -7.84
CA PHE A 158 -2.66 8.28 -7.60
C PHE A 158 -4.17 8.32 -7.82
N TYR A 159 -4.84 9.26 -7.17
CA TYR A 159 -6.21 9.61 -7.52
C TYR A 159 -6.26 10.37 -8.85
N PRO A 160 -7.36 10.26 -9.64
CA PRO A 160 -7.51 11.01 -10.88
C PRO A 160 -7.37 12.53 -10.72
N ASP A 161 -7.81 13.07 -9.59
CA ASP A 161 -7.67 14.47 -9.19
C ASP A 161 -6.46 14.71 -8.27
N GLY A 162 -5.42 13.89 -8.45
CA GLY A 162 -4.19 13.97 -7.68
C GLY A 162 -3.40 15.24 -7.96
N LYS A 163 -2.55 15.64 -7.00
CA LYS A 163 -1.67 16.81 -7.13
C LYS A 163 -0.24 16.50 -6.69
N LEU A 164 0.73 16.94 -7.49
CA LEU A 164 2.15 17.04 -7.13
C LEU A 164 2.55 18.52 -7.05
N LYS A 165 3.24 18.89 -5.97
CA LYS A 165 4.06 20.11 -5.91
C LYS A 165 5.51 19.71 -5.72
N LEU A 166 6.35 19.98 -6.71
CA LEU A 166 7.78 19.66 -6.70
C LEU A 166 8.57 20.96 -6.55
N ASN A 167 9.33 21.09 -5.47
CA ASN A 167 10.22 22.21 -5.22
C ASN A 167 11.69 21.75 -5.34
N LYS A 168 12.47 22.41 -6.19
CA LYS A 168 13.91 22.19 -6.37
C LYS A 168 14.64 23.37 -5.77
N ILE A 169 15.36 23.14 -4.67
CA ILE A 169 15.98 24.18 -3.87
C ILE A 169 17.50 24.08 -4.02
N THR A 170 18.11 25.07 -4.67
CA THR A 170 19.57 25.12 -4.89
C THR A 170 20.07 26.53 -4.63
N GLY A 171 21.11 26.67 -3.79
CA GLY A 171 21.76 27.97 -3.56
C GLY A 171 20.85 29.07 -2.98
N GLY A 172 19.70 28.70 -2.38
CA GLY A 172 18.70 29.64 -1.86
C GLY A 172 17.59 30.00 -2.85
N GLU A 173 17.70 29.58 -4.12
CA GLU A 173 16.63 29.69 -5.10
C GLU A 173 15.72 28.46 -5.03
N CYS A 174 14.42 28.66 -5.28
CA CYS A 174 13.41 27.61 -5.29
C CYS A 174 12.67 27.63 -6.63
N ASP A 175 12.86 26.58 -7.43
CA ASP A 175 12.09 26.32 -8.63
C ASP A 175 10.92 25.38 -8.28
N THR A 176 9.69 25.75 -8.66
CA THR A 176 8.48 25.03 -8.24
C THR A 176 7.67 24.62 -9.46
N ASN A 177 7.42 23.32 -9.58
CA ASN A 177 6.54 22.73 -10.58
C ASN A 177 5.28 22.18 -9.88
N ILE A 178 4.10 22.43 -10.44
CA ILE A 178 2.81 21.95 -9.92
C ILE A 178 2.08 21.21 -11.03
N ILE A 179 1.69 19.97 -10.75
CA ILE A 179 0.91 19.11 -11.65
C ILE A 179 -0.36 18.71 -10.92
N GLU A 180 -1.50 18.85 -11.58
CA GLU A 180 -2.82 18.57 -11.02
C GLU A 180 -3.66 17.76 -12.02
N ASN A 181 -4.53 16.89 -11.51
CA ASN A 181 -5.53 16.14 -12.29
C ASN A 181 -4.93 15.26 -13.40
N SER A 182 -3.66 14.86 -13.28
CA SER A 182 -2.97 14.03 -14.25
C SER A 182 -2.03 13.04 -13.53
N PRO A 183 -2.54 11.87 -13.11
CA PRO A 183 -1.73 10.81 -12.51
C PRO A 183 -0.51 10.41 -13.34
N ASP A 184 -0.65 10.37 -14.66
CA ASP A 184 0.42 10.00 -15.58
C ASP A 184 1.53 11.06 -15.62
N ASP A 185 1.19 12.34 -15.59
CA ASP A 185 2.18 13.42 -15.56
C ASP A 185 2.86 13.51 -14.19
N ILE A 186 2.12 13.25 -13.10
CA ILE A 186 2.70 13.17 -11.74
C ILE A 186 3.71 12.04 -11.65
N ALA A 187 3.32 10.83 -12.06
CA ALA A 187 4.19 9.66 -12.09
C ALA A 187 5.44 9.90 -12.93
N ARG A 188 5.26 10.50 -14.12
CA ARG A 188 6.36 10.81 -15.04
C ARG A 188 7.31 11.86 -14.47
N GLU A 189 6.81 12.96 -13.92
CA GLU A 189 7.67 14.01 -13.35
C GLU A 189 8.55 13.48 -12.20
N LEU A 190 7.98 12.62 -11.34
CA LEU A 190 8.71 11.96 -10.26
C LEU A 190 9.81 11.01 -10.77
N PHE A 191 9.57 10.34 -11.89
CA PHE A 191 10.56 9.46 -12.50
C PHE A 191 11.62 10.25 -13.29
N ASP A 192 11.20 11.24 -14.07
CA ASP A 192 12.05 12.09 -14.89
C ASP A 192 13.02 12.88 -14.01
N ILE A 193 12.58 13.39 -12.84
CA ILE A 193 13.49 14.10 -11.94
C ILE A 193 14.61 13.20 -11.42
N LYS A 194 14.27 11.94 -11.11
CA LYS A 194 15.27 10.93 -10.68
C LYS A 194 16.26 10.66 -11.80
N LEU A 195 15.79 10.46 -13.03
CA LEU A 195 16.65 10.18 -14.18
C LEU A 195 17.52 11.38 -14.58
N GLN A 196 16.93 12.57 -14.65
CA GLN A 196 17.59 13.81 -15.07
C GLN A 196 18.81 14.12 -14.22
N TYR A 197 18.72 13.89 -12.91
CA TYR A 197 19.79 14.20 -11.95
C TYR A 197 20.53 12.95 -11.45
N GLY A 198 20.21 11.75 -11.95
CA GLY A 198 20.84 10.49 -11.53
C GLY A 198 20.66 10.18 -10.04
N LEU A 199 19.51 10.57 -9.48
CA LEU A 199 19.27 10.52 -8.04
C LEU A 199 18.93 9.10 -7.58
N PHE A 200 19.41 8.78 -6.39
CA PHE A 200 18.97 7.68 -5.56
C PHE A 200 18.40 8.23 -4.26
N PHE A 201 17.15 7.88 -3.96
CA PHE A 201 16.47 8.29 -2.74
C PHE A 201 16.81 7.33 -1.61
N ASN A 202 17.41 7.83 -0.53
CA ASN A 202 17.68 7.05 0.68
C ASN A 202 16.82 7.59 1.84
N PRO A 203 15.58 7.08 2.02
CA PRO A 203 14.67 7.55 3.05
C PRO A 203 15.17 7.21 4.46
N ASN A 204 14.94 8.11 5.41
CA ASN A 204 15.08 7.81 6.82
C ASN A 204 13.77 7.19 7.35
N VAL A 205 13.73 5.86 7.41
CA VAL A 205 12.57 5.08 7.90
C VAL A 205 12.49 4.99 9.44
N SER A 206 13.37 5.67 10.17
CA SER A 206 13.25 5.80 11.63
C SER A 206 12.10 6.76 12.01
N LYS A 207 11.75 6.79 13.29
CA LYS A 207 10.68 7.65 13.84
C LYS A 207 10.98 9.14 13.68
N GLU A 208 12.25 9.49 13.54
CA GLU A 208 12.75 10.84 13.33
C GLU A 208 12.62 11.29 11.87
N GLY A 209 12.62 10.34 10.92
CA GLY A 209 12.60 10.61 9.50
C GLY A 209 11.29 10.26 8.78
N THR A 210 10.44 9.44 9.38
CA THR A 210 9.16 9.02 8.84
C THR A 210 8.08 9.08 9.91
N GLN A 211 6.96 9.75 9.63
CA GLN A 211 5.83 9.82 10.53
C GLN A 211 4.50 9.82 9.78
N GLY A 212 3.51 9.13 10.35
CA GLY A 212 2.12 9.16 9.90
C GLY A 212 1.23 9.96 10.85
N ARG A 213 0.18 10.57 10.30
CA ARG A 213 -0.95 11.16 11.04
C ARG A 213 -2.24 10.79 10.31
N MET A 214 -3.33 10.60 11.05
CA MET A 214 -4.65 10.34 10.47
C MET A 214 -5.63 11.39 10.98
N ASP A 215 -6.40 12.00 10.07
CA ASP A 215 -7.47 12.90 10.42
C ASP A 215 -8.78 12.13 10.74
N PRO A 216 -9.77 12.77 11.39
CA PRO A 216 -11.04 12.12 11.73
C PRO A 216 -11.86 11.68 10.50
N HIS A 217 -11.55 12.22 9.32
CA HIS A 217 -12.21 11.91 8.06
C HIS A 217 -11.54 10.75 7.30
N GLY A 218 -10.47 10.17 7.86
CA GLY A 218 -9.77 9.01 7.32
C GLY A 218 -8.69 9.33 6.29
N LEU A 219 -8.33 10.60 6.11
CA LEU A 219 -7.16 11.01 5.35
C LEU A 219 -5.90 10.73 6.19
N VAL A 220 -4.90 10.10 5.59
CA VAL A 220 -3.62 9.83 6.24
C VAL A 220 -2.54 10.71 5.64
N THR A 221 -1.91 11.53 6.47
CA THR A 221 -0.72 12.28 6.10
C THR A 221 0.52 11.45 6.43
N VAL A 222 1.36 11.18 5.44
CA VAL A 222 2.67 10.58 5.63
C VAL A 222 3.73 11.63 5.35
N MET A 223 4.65 11.81 6.28
CA MET A 223 5.81 12.69 6.16
C MET A 223 7.06 11.83 6.12
N ALA A 224 7.95 12.11 5.17
CA ALA A 224 9.21 11.41 4.99
C ALA A 224 10.33 12.41 4.70
N CYS A 225 11.52 12.17 5.23
CA CYS A 225 12.73 12.84 4.79
C CYS A 225 13.86 11.84 4.59
N GLY A 226 14.90 12.27 3.90
CA GLY A 226 16.04 11.43 3.64
C GLY A 226 17.14 12.14 2.88
N THR A 227 18.10 11.33 2.42
CA THR A 227 19.26 11.83 1.66
C THR A 227 19.10 11.50 0.19
N LEU A 228 19.66 12.37 -0.64
CA LEU A 228 19.75 12.19 -2.09
C LEU A 228 21.19 11.84 -2.44
N HIS A 229 21.37 10.77 -3.21
CA HIS A 229 22.69 10.29 -3.61
C HIS A 229 22.83 10.25 -5.12
N VAL A 230 24.04 10.51 -5.59
CA VAL A 230 24.48 10.16 -6.93
C VAL A 230 25.66 9.22 -6.74
N GLN A 231 25.49 7.96 -7.15
CA GLN A 231 26.43 6.88 -6.82
C GLN A 231 26.68 6.82 -5.29
N ASP A 232 27.93 6.92 -4.85
CA ASP A 232 28.32 6.83 -3.44
C ASP A 232 28.38 8.21 -2.74
N SER A 233 27.95 9.28 -3.42
CA SER A 233 28.03 10.65 -2.90
C SER A 233 26.65 11.19 -2.52
N CYS A 234 26.51 11.62 -1.26
CA CYS A 234 25.35 12.39 -0.81
C CYS A 234 25.41 13.80 -1.42
N VAL A 235 24.44 14.12 -2.26
CA VAL A 235 24.33 15.41 -2.98
C VAL A 235 23.28 16.35 -2.38
N GLY A 236 22.48 15.86 -1.43
CA GLY A 236 21.45 16.68 -0.82
C GLY A 236 20.51 15.90 0.09
N VAL A 237 19.39 16.55 0.40
CA VAL A 237 18.31 15.99 1.22
C VAL A 237 16.98 16.16 0.50
N PHE A 238 16.04 15.30 0.82
CA PHE A 238 14.65 15.46 0.39
C PHE A 238 13.71 15.42 1.58
N GLU A 239 12.57 16.06 1.41
CA GLU A 239 11.43 16.02 2.32
C GLU A 239 10.19 15.86 1.47
N GLN A 240 9.28 14.96 1.86
CA GLN A 240 8.07 14.71 1.13
C GLN A 240 6.89 14.51 2.06
N VAL A 241 5.79 15.17 1.74
CA VAL A 241 4.49 14.97 2.39
C VAL A 241 3.57 14.29 1.40
N PHE A 242 2.81 13.31 1.87
CA PHE A 242 1.77 12.62 1.13
C PHE A 242 0.46 12.74 1.87
N ALA A 243 -0.61 13.08 1.16
CA ALA A 243 -1.98 12.88 1.61
C ALA A 243 -2.50 11.60 0.95
N LEU A 244 -2.77 10.59 1.75
CA LEU A 244 -3.27 9.28 1.33
C LEU A 244 -4.76 9.19 1.67
N ALA A 245 -5.56 8.78 0.69
CA ALA A 245 -6.97 8.48 0.90
C ALA A 245 -7.27 7.03 0.49
N ARG A 246 -8.25 6.41 1.15
CA ARG A 246 -8.70 5.06 0.82
C ARG A 246 -9.53 5.06 -0.46
N ASP A 247 -9.15 4.25 -1.43
CA ASP A 247 -9.97 3.98 -2.60
C ASP A 247 -11.16 3.08 -2.20
N PRO A 248 -12.41 3.56 -2.25
CA PRO A 248 -13.57 2.78 -1.85
C PRO A 248 -13.83 1.56 -2.73
N TYR A 249 -13.18 1.48 -3.90
CA TYR A 249 -13.36 0.40 -4.86
C TYR A 249 -12.31 -0.72 -4.72
N CYS A 250 -11.35 -0.61 -3.80
CA CYS A 250 -10.30 -1.60 -3.61
C CYS A 250 -9.95 -1.79 -2.12
N ASP A 251 -9.86 -3.05 -1.66
CA ASP A 251 -9.51 -3.36 -0.27
C ASP A 251 -8.03 -3.04 0.02
N ASN A 252 -7.77 -2.37 1.15
CA ASN A 252 -6.43 -1.90 1.57
C ASN A 252 -5.69 -1.04 0.51
N ASN A 253 -6.43 -0.18 -0.20
CA ASN A 253 -5.90 0.61 -1.30
C ASN A 253 -5.76 2.09 -0.93
N TRP A 254 -4.67 2.41 -0.24
CA TRP A 254 -4.27 3.81 -0.06
C TRP A 254 -3.73 4.36 -1.37
N LYS A 255 -4.34 5.42 -1.86
CA LYS A 255 -3.89 6.15 -3.05
C LYS A 255 -3.44 7.55 -2.67
N ILE A 256 -2.47 8.05 -3.42
CA ILE A 256 -1.91 9.39 -3.23
C ILE A 256 -2.90 10.41 -3.81
N LYS A 257 -3.47 11.22 -2.93
CA LYS A 257 -4.33 12.34 -3.27
C LYS A 257 -3.50 13.60 -3.55
N ASN A 258 -2.54 13.89 -2.67
CA ASN A 258 -1.63 15.01 -2.83
C ASN A 258 -0.24 14.57 -2.41
N THR A 259 0.79 15.11 -3.06
CA THR A 259 2.15 15.04 -2.57
C THR A 259 2.91 16.33 -2.82
N GLU A 260 3.70 16.75 -1.84
CA GLU A 260 4.63 17.85 -1.96
C GLU A 260 6.04 17.33 -1.68
N LEU A 261 6.94 17.47 -2.66
CA LEU A 261 8.32 16.99 -2.62
C LEU A 261 9.27 18.18 -2.70
N ASN A 262 10.10 18.34 -1.67
CA ASN A 262 11.22 19.26 -1.66
C ASN A 262 12.51 18.49 -1.91
N LEU A 263 13.27 18.89 -2.92
CA LEU A 263 14.63 18.44 -3.18
C LEU A 263 15.58 19.59 -2.87
N ARG A 264 16.53 19.40 -1.95
CA ARG A 264 17.48 20.45 -1.56
C ARG A 264 18.91 19.99 -1.81
N SER A 265 19.62 20.72 -2.66
CA SER A 265 21.06 20.54 -2.83
C SER A 265 21.78 20.99 -1.56
N LYS A 266 22.59 20.10 -0.97
CA LYS A 266 23.30 20.36 0.29
C LYS A 266 24.59 19.55 0.32
N SER A 267 25.73 20.23 0.41
CA SER A 267 27.03 19.59 0.63
C SER A 267 27.25 19.28 2.11
N GLY A 268 28.00 18.21 2.38
CA GLY A 268 28.40 17.86 3.74
C GLY A 268 27.23 17.58 4.69
N VAL A 269 26.23 16.83 4.23
CA VAL A 269 25.15 16.35 5.11
C VAL A 269 25.76 15.46 6.20
N ILE A 270 25.78 15.97 7.44
CA ILE A 270 26.29 15.24 8.61
C ILE A 270 25.10 14.61 9.33
N GLY A 271 25.12 13.30 9.48
CA GLY A 271 24.03 12.55 10.13
C GLY A 271 22.83 12.31 9.23
N GLN A 272 21.82 11.64 9.79
CA GLN A 272 20.59 11.29 9.08
C GLN A 272 19.57 12.43 9.22
N PRO A 273 18.96 12.95 8.13
CA PRO A 273 17.97 14.01 8.20
C PRO A 273 16.77 13.63 9.06
N SER A 274 16.22 14.59 9.81
CA SER A 274 14.98 14.42 10.56
C SER A 274 13.90 15.37 10.06
N LEU A 275 12.64 15.01 10.27
CA LEU A 275 11.50 15.84 9.91
C LEU A 275 11.50 17.19 10.65
N CYS A 276 12.04 17.22 11.87
CA CYS A 276 12.15 18.45 12.67
C CYS A 276 13.08 19.52 12.05
N ASP A 277 13.94 19.13 11.10
CA ASP A 277 14.85 20.05 10.41
C ASP A 277 14.16 20.81 9.25
N SER A 278 12.89 20.48 8.96
CA SER A 278 12.15 20.90 7.76
C SER A 278 11.01 21.88 8.06
N GLU A 279 11.05 23.05 7.42
CA GLU A 279 9.90 23.97 7.38
C GLU A 279 8.63 23.36 6.76
N LEU A 280 8.78 22.40 5.83
CA LEU A 280 7.63 21.75 5.19
C LEU A 280 6.82 20.89 6.17
N THR A 281 7.49 20.28 7.14
CA THR A 281 6.85 19.33 8.05
C THR A 281 6.65 19.86 9.47
N LEU A 282 7.35 20.94 9.84
CA LEU A 282 7.25 21.56 11.17
C LEU A 282 5.80 21.90 11.56
N ASP A 283 5.04 22.56 10.69
CA ASP A 283 3.64 22.90 10.98
C ASP A 283 2.76 21.65 11.14
N LEU A 284 3.04 20.59 10.38
CA LEU A 284 2.29 19.33 10.42
C LEU A 284 2.63 18.50 11.67
N LEU A 285 3.87 18.60 12.16
CA LEU A 285 4.32 17.93 13.38
C LEU A 285 3.74 18.59 14.65
N MET A 286 3.43 19.89 14.58
CA MET A 286 2.86 20.67 15.69
C MET A 286 1.34 20.52 15.82
N LEU A 287 0.66 19.89 14.84
CA LEU A 287 -0.75 19.57 14.95
C LEU A 287 -0.96 18.47 16.00
N PRO A 288 -1.96 18.60 16.89
CA PRO A 288 -2.23 17.59 17.91
C PRO A 288 -2.52 16.25 17.24
N SER A 289 -1.81 15.20 17.67
CA SER A 289 -2.23 13.81 17.43
C SER A 289 -3.64 13.71 18.00
N ASN A 290 -4.66 13.51 17.15
CA ASN A 290 -6.06 13.49 17.59
C ASN A 290 -6.22 12.62 18.84
N SER A 291 -6.47 13.29 19.98
CA SER A 291 -6.69 12.68 21.29
C SER A 291 -7.97 11.86 21.34
#